data_AF-A0AA96IXY8-F1
#
_entry.id   AF-A0AA96IXY8-F1
#
_cell.length_a   1.000
_cell.length_b   1.000
_cell.length_c   1.000
_cell.angle_alpha   90.00
_cell.angle_beta   90.00
_cell.angle_gamma   90.00
#
_symmetry.space_group_name_H-M   'P 1'
#
loop_
_entity.id
_entity.type
_entity.pdbx_description
1 polymer ?
#
loop_
_entity_poly.entity_id
_entity_poly.type
_entity_poly.pdbx_seq_one_letter_code
_entity_poly.pdbx_strand_id
1 'polypeptide(L)'
;MDVLPPHFMTDPVPGFDGMVHCRIVEAVEPARLVYTWKGGPIDTVVSWTLTPLDGNRTLLRLKQDGFRPEDEQTRQVLEQGWRQKAPRTLSLVVASLM
;
A
#
# COMPACT_ATOMS: atom_id res chain seq x y z
N MET A 1 -0.61 -27.45 4.90
CA MET A 1 -0.41 -26.38 5.91
C MET A 1 -0.65 -25.10 5.15
N ASP A 2 -1.88 -24.58 5.20
CA ASP A 2 -2.28 -23.45 4.35
C ASP A 2 -1.58 -22.20 4.86
N VAL A 3 -0.64 -21.70 4.05
CA VAL A 3 0.06 -20.45 4.34
C VAL A 3 -1.00 -19.35 4.27
N LEU A 4 -1.29 -18.71 5.41
CA LEU A 4 -2.22 -17.59 5.42
C LEU A 4 -1.73 -16.53 4.44
N PRO A 5 -2.62 -15.92 3.64
CA PRO A 5 -2.23 -14.86 2.74
C PRO A 5 -1.56 -13.71 3.52
N PRO A 6 -0.64 -12.97 2.89
CA PRO A 6 0.02 -11.85 3.54
C PRO A 6 -1.03 -10.87 4.07
N HIS A 7 -0.77 -10.32 5.25
CA HIS A 7 -1.67 -9.36 5.87
C HIS A 7 -0.88 -8.30 6.62
N PHE A 8 -1.51 -7.14 6.84
CA PHE A 8 -1.01 -6.11 7.73
C PHE A 8 -1.88 -6.06 8.98
N MET A 9 -1.24 -5.81 10.13
CA MET A 9 -1.91 -5.67 11.42
C MET A 9 -1.72 -4.26 11.98
N THR A 10 -2.78 -3.73 12.60
CA THR A 10 -2.79 -2.50 13.40
C THR A 10 -3.82 -2.65 14.51
N ASP A 11 -3.88 -1.68 15.42
CA ASP A 11 -4.94 -1.64 16.44
C ASP A 11 -6.33 -1.55 15.80
N PRO A 12 -7.32 -2.31 16.30
CA PRO A 12 -8.68 -2.28 15.79
C PRO A 12 -9.36 -0.93 16.11
N VAL A 13 -10.29 -0.54 15.24
CA VAL A 13 -11.16 0.64 15.43
C VAL A 13 -12.61 0.26 15.10
N PRO A 14 -13.62 1.04 15.50
CA PRO A 14 -15.00 0.72 15.15
C PRO A 14 -15.18 0.52 13.62
N GLY A 15 -15.67 -0.66 13.22
CA GLY A 15 -15.86 -1.03 11.82
C GLY A 15 -14.63 -1.67 11.13
N PHE A 16 -13.52 -1.86 11.83
CA PHE A 16 -12.31 -2.50 11.31
C PHE A 16 -11.56 -3.28 12.42
N ASP A 17 -11.34 -4.57 12.20
CA ASP A 17 -10.72 -5.50 13.17
C ASP A 17 -9.20 -5.37 13.30
N GLY A 18 -8.59 -4.43 12.59
CA GLY A 18 -7.15 -4.21 12.61
C GLY A 18 -6.38 -5.04 11.58
N MET A 19 -7.04 -5.94 10.84
CA MET A 19 -6.39 -6.83 9.86
C MET A 19 -6.70 -6.43 8.43
N VAL A 20 -5.67 -6.07 7.67
CA VAL A 20 -5.78 -5.88 6.22
C VAL A 20 -5.29 -7.14 5.53
N HIS A 21 -6.19 -7.86 4.87
CA HIS A 21 -5.85 -8.99 4.01
C HIS A 21 -5.29 -8.51 2.67
N CYS A 22 -4.14 -9.06 2.29
CA CYS A 22 -3.46 -8.76 1.05
C CYS A 22 -3.31 -10.02 0.20
N ARG A 23 -3.41 -9.85 -1.10
CA ARG A 23 -3.04 -10.85 -2.09
C ARG A 23 -2.22 -10.15 -3.16
N ILE A 24 -1.06 -10.72 -3.49
CA ILE A 24 -0.26 -10.24 -4.61
C ILE A 24 -1.05 -10.49 -5.90
N VAL A 25 -1.27 -9.43 -6.66
CA VAL A 25 -1.92 -9.46 -7.99
C VAL A 25 -0.85 -9.46 -9.07
N GLU A 26 0.21 -8.66 -8.90
CA GLU A 26 1.30 -8.52 -9.86
C GLU A 26 2.61 -8.20 -9.12
N ALA A 27 3.72 -8.82 -9.52
CA ALA A 27 5.05 -8.50 -9.03
C ALA A 27 6.04 -8.62 -10.20
N VAL A 28 6.56 -7.49 -10.66
CA VAL A 28 7.51 -7.39 -11.78
C VAL A 28 8.73 -6.63 -11.29
N GLU A 29 9.84 -7.33 -11.14
CA GLU A 29 11.09 -6.72 -10.70
C GLU A 29 11.75 -5.89 -11.82
N PRO A 30 12.34 -4.71 -11.53
CA PRO A 30 12.21 -3.90 -10.31
C PRO A 30 11.08 -2.86 -10.41
N ALA A 31 10.17 -2.99 -11.37
CA ALA A 31 9.34 -1.90 -11.84
C ALA A 31 7.97 -1.78 -11.15
N ARG A 32 7.36 -2.88 -10.70
CA ARG A 32 5.93 -2.87 -10.36
C ARG A 32 5.54 -3.90 -9.31
N LEU A 33 4.70 -3.46 -8.37
CA LEU A 33 4.07 -4.31 -7.36
C LEU A 33 2.61 -3.91 -7.20
N VAL A 34 1.70 -4.86 -7.31
CA VAL A 34 0.26 -4.66 -7.17
C VAL A 34 -0.31 -5.71 -6.22
N TYR A 35 -1.10 -5.28 -5.25
CA TYR A 35 -1.77 -6.17 -4.30
C TYR A 35 -3.14 -5.65 -3.88
N THR A 36 -4.02 -6.58 -3.50
CA THR A 36 -5.32 -6.23 -2.91
C THR A 36 -5.13 -5.67 -1.51
N TRP A 37 -6.03 -4.78 -1.09
CA TRP A 37 -6.12 -4.23 0.25
C TRP A 37 -7.55 -4.38 0.73
N LYS A 38 -7.79 -5.40 1.56
CA LYS A 38 -9.12 -5.73 2.07
C LYS A 38 -9.17 -5.68 3.59
N GLY A 39 -9.98 -4.79 4.16
CA GLY A 39 -10.13 -4.64 5.60
C GLY A 39 -11.35 -3.78 5.95
N GLY A 40 -12.14 -4.23 6.93
CA GLY A 40 -13.43 -3.61 7.23
C GLY A 40 -14.32 -3.55 5.96
N PRO A 41 -14.95 -2.40 5.63
CA PRO A 41 -15.75 -2.26 4.41
C PRO A 41 -14.91 -2.09 3.13
N ILE A 42 -13.58 -1.92 3.24
CA ILE A 42 -12.72 -1.56 2.12
C ILE A 42 -12.26 -2.80 1.36
N ASP A 43 -12.40 -2.75 0.03
CA ASP A 43 -11.87 -3.73 -0.91
C ASP A 43 -11.27 -2.99 -2.10
N THR A 44 -9.96 -2.71 -2.03
CA THR A 44 -9.23 -1.86 -2.97
C THR A 44 -7.97 -2.56 -3.49
N VAL A 45 -7.28 -1.93 -4.44
CA VAL A 45 -5.99 -2.39 -4.95
C VAL A 45 -4.96 -1.29 -4.78
N VAL A 46 -3.78 -1.64 -4.25
CA VAL A 46 -2.62 -0.76 -4.19
C VAL A 46 -1.64 -1.15 -5.28
N SER A 47 -1.19 -0.16 -6.06
CA SER A 47 -0.18 -0.29 -7.10
C SER A 47 1.01 0.62 -6.80
N TRP A 48 2.20 0.04 -6.83
CA TRP A 48 3.48 0.72 -6.77
C TRP A 48 4.13 0.61 -8.15
N THR A 49 4.62 1.72 -8.69
CA THR A 49 5.34 1.76 -9.96
C THR A 49 6.61 2.58 -9.79
N LEU A 50 7.75 1.96 -10.09
CA LEU A 50 9.06 2.56 -10.08
C LEU A 50 9.48 2.88 -11.51
N THR A 51 9.89 4.12 -11.75
CA THR A 51 10.43 4.57 -13.04
C THR A 51 11.84 5.11 -12.80
N PRO A 52 12.88 4.51 -13.39
CA PRO A 52 14.24 5.03 -13.26
C PRO A 52 14.33 6.43 -13.89
N LEU A 53 15.11 7.29 -13.25
CA LEU A 53 15.44 8.63 -13.72
C LEU A 53 16.97 8.81 -13.75
N ASP A 54 17.45 9.87 -14.40
CA ASP A 54 18.87 10.20 -14.43
C ASP A 54 19.44 10.48 -13.03
N GLY A 55 20.72 10.15 -12.84
CA GLY A 55 21.47 10.49 -11.62
C GLY A 55 21.14 9.61 -10.41
N ASN A 56 20.93 8.30 -10.62
CA ASN A 56 20.59 7.33 -9.56
C ASN A 56 19.30 7.70 -8.79
N ARG A 57 18.32 8.25 -9.51
CA ARG A 57 17.03 8.64 -8.95
C ARG A 57 15.94 7.71 -9.46
N THR A 58 14.90 7.52 -8.67
CA THR A 58 13.72 6.73 -9.03
C THR A 58 12.47 7.54 -8.74
N LEU A 59 11.59 7.67 -9.74
CA LEU A 59 10.23 8.15 -9.52
C LEU A 59 9.38 6.99 -9.03
N LEU A 60 8.84 7.12 -7.81
CA LEU A 60 7.82 6.21 -7.30
C LEU A 60 6.43 6.82 -7.48
N ARG A 61 5.51 6.04 -8.06
CA ARG A 61 4.07 6.32 -8.05
C ARG A 61 3.35 5.26 -7.21
N LEU A 62 2.65 5.73 -6.18
CA LEU A 62 1.73 4.93 -5.37
C LEU A 62 0.30 5.31 -5.75
N LYS A 63 -0.51 4.32 -6.07
CA LYS A 63 -1.94 4.49 -6.35
C LYS A 63 -2.73 3.47 -5.54
N GLN A 64 -3.81 3.92 -4.89
CA GLN A 64 -4.81 3.03 -4.31
C GLN A 64 -6.16 3.34 -4.95
N ASP A 65 -6.76 2.35 -5.60
CA ASP A 65 -8.01 2.47 -6.36
C ASP A 65 -9.03 1.42 -5.92
N GLY A 66 -10.27 1.59 -6.36
CA GLY A 66 -11.37 0.65 -6.08
C GLY A 66 -12.29 1.11 -4.96
N PHE A 67 -12.06 2.31 -4.41
CA PHE A 67 -12.96 2.95 -3.46
C PHE A 67 -14.33 3.18 -4.09
N ARG A 68 -15.38 2.88 -3.34
CA ARG A 68 -16.77 3.17 -3.68
C ARG A 68 -17.18 4.54 -3.14
N PRO A 69 -18.28 5.14 -3.61
CA PRO A 69 -18.74 6.43 -3.10
C PRO A 69 -18.92 6.48 -1.57
N GLU A 70 -19.34 5.37 -0.96
CA GLU A 70 -19.48 5.24 0.50
C GLU A 70 -18.15 5.20 1.26
N ASP A 71 -17.02 4.93 0.58
CA ASP A 71 -15.70 4.80 1.19
C ASP A 71 -14.94 6.14 1.30
N GLU A 72 -15.55 7.26 0.91
CA GLU A 72 -14.86 8.55 0.75
C GLU A 72 -14.12 9.00 2.01
N GLN A 73 -14.72 8.83 3.19
CA GLN A 73 -14.06 9.18 4.46
C GLN A 73 -12.80 8.32 4.68
N THR A 74 -12.89 7.01 4.41
CA THR A 74 -11.77 6.08 4.56
C THR A 74 -10.68 6.36 3.51
N ARG A 75 -11.08 6.70 2.28
CA ARG A 75 -10.17 7.12 1.21
C ARG A 75 -9.32 8.31 1.66
N GLN A 76 -9.92 9.34 2.26
CA GLN A 76 -9.21 10.52 2.74
C GLN A 76 -8.22 10.18 3.86
N VAL A 77 -8.61 9.32 4.81
CA VAL A 77 -7.72 8.87 5.89
C VAL A 77 -6.53 8.09 5.35
N LEU A 78 -6.77 7.15 4.42
CA LEU A 78 -5.70 6.37 3.79
C LEU A 78 -4.78 7.25 2.94
N GLU A 79 -5.33 8.18 2.16
CA GLU A 79 -4.56 9.14 1.38
C GLU A 79 -3.62 9.96 2.28
N GLN A 80 -4.15 10.49 3.39
CA GLN A 80 -3.35 11.22 4.37
C GLN A 80 -2.25 10.33 4.97
N GLY A 81 -2.59 9.09 5.34
CA GLY A 81 -1.64 8.11 5.86
C GLY A 81 -0.50 7.83 4.91
N TRP A 82 -0.79 7.59 3.62
CA TRP A 82 0.22 7.39 2.59
C TRP A 82 1.13 8.60 2.43
N ARG A 83 0.56 9.81 2.34
CA ARG A 83 1.32 11.05 2.16
C ARG A 83 2.27 11.34 3.33
N GLN A 84 1.87 11.03 4.55
CA GLN A 84 2.68 11.28 5.74
C GLN A 84 3.74 10.20 5.97
N LYS A 85 3.37 8.92 5.83
CA LYS A 85 4.21 7.80 6.24
C LYS A 85 5.12 7.30 5.13
N ALA A 86 4.64 7.19 3.89
CA ALA A 86 5.40 6.55 2.82
C ALA A 86 6.73 7.27 2.51
N PRO A 87 6.79 8.60 2.31
CA PRO A 87 8.05 9.26 1.98
C PRO A 87 9.11 9.07 3.07
N ARG A 88 8.71 9.18 4.34
CA ARG A 88 9.61 9.01 5.49
C ARG A 88 10.14 7.58 5.56
N THR A 89 9.25 6.59 5.54
CA THR A 89 9.64 5.18 5.67
C THR A 89 10.48 4.73 4.49
N LEU A 90 10.11 5.09 3.26
CA LEU A 90 10.87 4.74 2.06
C LEU A 90 12.28 5.32 2.09
N SER A 91 12.41 6.59 2.50
CA SER A 91 13.73 7.22 2.62
C SER A 91 14.62 6.48 3.61
N LEU A 92 14.06 6.04 4.75
CA LEU A 92 14.80 5.27 5.75
C LEU A 92 15.20 3.88 5.23
N VAL A 93 14.29 3.17 4.58
CA VAL A 93 14.56 1.84 4.04
C VAL A 93 15.61 1.92 2.92
N VAL A 94 15.46 2.84 1.98
CA VAL A 94 16.44 3.03 0.89
C VAL A 94 17.82 3.40 1.46
N ALA A 95 17.88 4.29 2.45
CA ALA A 95 19.13 4.63 3.13
C ALA A 95 19.79 3.45 3.84
N SER A 96 19.02 2.45 4.28
CA SER A 96 19.56 1.25 4.94
C SER A 96 20.09 0.18 3.96
N LEU A 97 19.78 0.31 2.66
CA LEU A 97 20.23 -0.61 1.61
C LEU A 97 21.50 -0.13 0.90
N MET A 98 22.00 1.06 1.26
CA MET A 98 23.24 1.67 0.77
C MET A 98 24.33 1.56 1.84
#